data_AF-A0A653C1K8-F1
#
_entry.id   AF-A0A653C1K8-F1
#
_cell.length_a   1.000
_cell.length_b   1.000
_cell.length_c   1.000
_cell.angle_alpha   90.00
_cell.angle_beta   90.00
_cell.angle_gamma   90.00
#
_symmetry.space_group_name_H-M   'P 1'
#
loop_
_entity.id
_entity.type
_entity.pdbx_description
1 polymer ?
#
loop_
_entity_poly.entity_id
_entity_poly.type
_entity_poly.pdbx_seq_one_letter_code
_entity_poly.pdbx_strand_id
1 'polypeptide(L)' 'MIITSHRNPRNYPLKRAEKDSDGLSYGVAGVLNLIQNCTLTEQPITSFDWCVDKTGLAACSSFDQSIRVLITTKLHLY' A
#
# COMPACT_ATOMS: atom_id res chain seq x y z
N MET A 1 3.56 -11.32 -6.19
CA MET A 1 2.22 -10.85 -5.78
C MET A 1 2.37 -9.46 -5.16
N ILE A 2 1.69 -8.43 -5.67
CA ILE A 2 1.63 -7.13 -4.99
C ILE A 2 0.27 -7.03 -4.29
N ILE A 3 0.30 -6.93 -2.97
CA ILE A 3 -0.85 -6.46 -2.19
C ILE A 3 -0.82 -4.95 -2.29
N THR A 4 -1.65 -4.38 -3.17
CA THR A 4 -1.81 -2.93 -3.20
C THR A 4 -2.67 -2.56 -2.01
N SER A 5 -2.10 -1.71 -1.17
CA SER A 5 -2.78 -1.03 -0.09
C SER A 5 -2.87 0.43 -0.49
N HIS A 6 -4.09 0.96 -0.58
CA HIS A 6 -4.29 2.40 -0.73
C HIS A 6 -4.55 3.00 0.65
N ARG A 7 -3.85 4.10 0.95
CA ARG A 7 -4.00 4.82 2.21
C ARG A 7 -5.35 5.55 2.20
N ASN A 8 -6.41 4.89 2.64
CA ASN A 8 -7.75 5.49 2.70
C ASN A 8 -7.82 6.51 3.85
N PRO A 9 -8.08 7.81 3.58
CA PRO A 9 -8.20 8.83 4.62
C PRO A 9 -9.29 8.53 5.65
N ARG A 10 -10.32 7.74 5.30
CA ARG A 10 -11.40 7.36 6.22
C ARG A 10 -10.97 6.36 7.31
N ASN A 11 -9.90 5.60 7.07
CA ASN A 11 -9.37 4.60 8.00
C ASN A 11 -8.15 5.12 8.79
N TYR A 12 -7.90 6.42 8.77
CA TYR A 12 -6.85 7.00 9.57
C TYR A 12 -7.25 6.97 11.05
N PRO A 13 -6.42 6.42 11.96
CA PRO A 13 -6.80 6.32 13.36
C PRO A 13 -6.93 7.72 13.97
N LEU A 14 -8.00 7.91 14.76
CA LEU A 14 -8.33 9.18 15.42
C LEU A 14 -7.20 9.71 16.34
N LYS A 15 -6.40 8.78 16.88
CA LYS A 15 -5.18 9.07 17.65
C LYS A 15 -4.05 8.21 17.08
N ARG A 16 -2.85 8.79 16.96
CA ARG A 16 -1.65 8.06 16.48
C ARG A 16 -0.83 7.43 17.59
N ALA A 17 -1.09 7.82 18.84
CA ALA A 17 -0.44 7.27 20.02
C ALA A 17 -1.43 7.19 21.19
N GLU A 18 -1.29 6.15 21.99
CA GLU A 18 -2.04 5.93 23.23
C GLU A 18 -1.06 5.51 24.33
N LYS A 19 -1.44 5.67 25.60
CA LYS A 19 -0.61 5.28 26.74
C LYS A 19 -1.10 3.93 27.27
N ASP A 20 -0.16 3.03 27.50
CA ASP A 20 -0.44 1.76 28.17
C ASP A 20 -0.69 1.96 29.67
N SER A 21 -1.09 0.90 30.38
CA SER A 21 -1.32 0.91 31.83
C SER A 21 -0.10 1.39 32.63
N ASP A 22 1.10 1.20 32.09
CA ASP A 22 2.38 1.62 32.68
C ASP A 22 2.79 3.05 32.26
N GLY A 23 1.93 3.76 31.53
CA GLY A 23 2.15 5.15 31.10
C GLY A 23 3.05 5.32 29.87
N LEU A 24 3.57 4.22 29.30
CA LEU A 24 4.39 4.21 28.09
C LEU A 24 3.53 4.45 26.84
N SER A 25 4.00 5.31 25.93
CA SER A 25 3.27 5.64 24.70
C SER A 25 3.52 4.60 23.62
N TYR A 26 2.46 4.03 23.05
CA TYR A 26 2.51 3.11 21.92
C TYR A 26 1.75 3.67 20.72
N GLY A 27 2.15 3.27 19.51
CA GLY A 27 1.50 3.68 18.26
C GLY A 27 0.17 2.94 18.03
N VAL A 28 -0.86 3.67 17.64
CA VAL A 28 -2.14 3.06 17.26
C VAL A 28 -2.04 2.56 15.81
N ALA A 29 -2.17 1.24 15.62
CA ALA A 29 -2.17 0.65 14.30
C ALA A 29 -3.40 1.11 13.50
N GLY A 30 -3.19 1.50 12.24
CA GLY A 30 -4.28 1.78 11.31
C GLY A 30 -4.92 0.49 10.78
N VAL A 31 -6.04 0.64 10.09
CA VAL A 31 -6.74 -0.48 9.43
C VAL A 31 -6.34 -0.55 7.96
N LEU A 32 -6.01 -1.74 7.49
CA LEU A 32 -5.66 -2.01 6.11
C LEU A 32 -6.68 -2.91 5.43
N ASN A 33 -7.15 -2.49 4.25
CA ASN A 33 -8.03 -3.30 3.40
C ASN A 33 -7.30 -3.69 2.12
N LEU A 34 -7.36 -4.96 1.75
CA LEU A 34 -6.88 -5.45 0.47
C LEU A 34 -7.82 -4.97 -0.63
N ILE A 35 -7.31 -4.13 -1.53
CA ILE A 35 -8.10 -3.58 -2.64
C ILE A 35 -7.93 -4.35 -3.95
N GLN A 36 -6.75 -4.92 -4.21
CA GLN A 36 -6.46 -5.73 -5.39
C GLN A 36 -5.41 -6.80 -5.10
N ASN A 37 -5.55 -7.94 -5.77
CA ASN A 37 -4.57 -9.03 -5.76
C ASN A 37 -4.31 -9.48 -7.20
N CYS A 38 -3.09 -9.30 -7.68
CA CYS A 38 -2.68 -9.76 -9.00
C CYS A 38 -1.23 -10.30 -9.00
N THR A 39 -0.98 -11.22 -9.92
CA THR A 39 0.36 -11.75 -10.20
C THR A 39 0.97 -10.99 -11.36
N LEU A 40 2.00 -10.19 -11.10
CA LEU A 40 2.72 -9.40 -12.12
C LEU A 40 3.93 -10.14 -12.70
N THR A 41 4.51 -11.04 -11.92
CA THR A 41 5.67 -11.87 -12.25
C THR A 41 5.76 -13.03 -11.26
N GLU A 42 6.42 -14.11 -11.66
CA GLU A 42 6.80 -15.23 -10.80
C GLU A 42 8.11 -14.96 -10.06
N GLN A 43 8.89 -13.97 -10.51
CA GLN A 43 10.12 -13.55 -9.85
C GLN A 43 9.86 -12.51 -8.75
N PRO A 44 10.73 -12.37 -7.74
CA PRO A 44 10.59 -11.37 -6.69
C PRO A 44 10.56 -9.95 -7.26
N ILE A 45 9.67 -9.12 -6.69
CA ILE A 45 9.60 -7.69 -6.95
C ILE A 45 10.55 -6.97 -6.00
N THR A 46 11.41 -6.14 -6.56
CA THR A 46 12.54 -5.50 -5.87
C THR A 46 12.31 -4.03 -5.56
N SER A 47 11.43 -3.38 -6.33
CA SER A 47 10.98 -2.03 -6.04
C SER A 47 9.55 -1.84 -6.54
N PHE A 48 8.81 -0.95 -5.87
CA PHE A 48 7.47 -0.55 -6.24
C PHE A 48 7.26 0.90 -5.80
N ASP A 49 6.77 1.74 -6.71
CA ASP A 49 6.51 3.15 -6.43
C ASP A 49 5.22 3.64 -7.10
N TRP A 50 4.45 4.45 -6.37
CA TRP A 50 3.22 5.07 -6.87
C TRP A 50 3.53 6.46 -7.44
N CYS A 51 2.90 6.81 -8.55
CA CYS A 51 2.92 8.18 -9.03
C CYS A 51 2.09 9.08 -8.09
N VAL A 52 2.75 10.05 -7.47
CA VAL A 52 2.12 11.00 -6.54
C VAL A 52 1.05 11.84 -7.23
N ASP A 53 1.29 12.24 -8.48
CA ASP A 53 0.39 13.13 -9.23
C ASP A 53 -0.77 12.38 -9.93
N LYS A 54 -0.65 11.05 -10.10
CA LYS A 54 -1.60 10.25 -10.87
C LYS A 54 -2.01 9.00 -10.11
N THR A 55 -3.13 9.11 -9.39
CA THR A 55 -3.74 7.99 -8.66
C THR A 55 -3.95 6.79 -9.55
N GLY A 56 -3.45 5.64 -9.12
CA GLY A 56 -3.55 4.38 -9.85
C GLY A 56 -2.40 4.10 -10.82
N LEU A 57 -1.51 5.06 -11.08
CA LEU A 57 -0.31 4.81 -11.86
C LEU A 57 0.86 4.42 -10.94
N ALA A 58 1.55 3.33 -11.26
CA ALA A 58 2.73 2.88 -10.52
C ALA A 58 3.81 2.31 -11.46
N ALA A 59 5.02 2.16 -10.93
CA ALA A 59 6.09 1.42 -11.57
C ALA A 59 6.69 0.39 -10.60
N CYS A 60 7.13 -0.76 -11.12
CA CYS A 60 7.85 -1.75 -10.32
C CYS A 60 8.98 -2.43 -11.10
N SER A 61 9.99 -2.90 -10.38
CA SER A 61 11.09 -3.72 -10.93
C SER A 61 11.09 -5.12 -10.31
N SER A 62 11.63 -6.10 -11.03
CA SER A 62 11.76 -7.49 -10.57
C SER A 62 12.96 -8.19 -11.17
N PHE A 63 13.34 -9.33 -10.59
CA PHE A 63 14.53 -10.10 -10.98
C PHE A 63 14.41 -10.86 -12.31
N ASP A 64 13.25 -10.81 -12.98
CA ASP A 64 13.08 -11.23 -14.37
C ASP A 64 13.57 -10.18 -15.38
N GLN A 65 14.48 -9.29 -14.96
CA GLN A 65 15.11 -8.26 -15.79
C GLN A 65 14.09 -7.31 -16.45
N SER A 66 12.97 -7.05 -15.77
CA SER A 66 11.87 -6.26 -16.32
C SER A 66 11.44 -5.12 -15.39
N ILE A 67 11.14 -3.97 -16.00
CA ILE A 67 10.41 -2.86 -15.36
C ILE A 67 8.99 -2.84 -15.92
N ARG A 68 8.00 -2.71 -15.04
CA ARG A 68 6.58 -2.70 -15.41
C ARG A 68 5.95 -1.38 -15.00
N VAL A 69 5.18 -0.79 -15.91
CA VAL A 69 4.27 0.32 -15.62
C VAL A 69 2.88 -0.26 -15.39
N LEU A 70 2.25 0.11 -14.29
CA LEU A 70 0.99 -0.45 -13.80
C LEU A 70 -0.09 0.62 -13.82
N ILE A 71 -1.26 0.26 -14.35
CA ILE A 71 -2.48 1.07 -14.28
C ILE A 71 -3.49 0.32 -13.43
N THR A 72 -3.76 0.85 -12.25
CA THR A 72 -4.76 0.34 -11.32
C THR A 72 -6.04 1.13 -11.49
N THR A 73 -7.13 0.43 -11.83
CA THR A 73 -8.45 1.04 -12.04
C THR A 73 -9.38 0.74 -10.87
N LYS A 74 -10.58 1.34 -10.87
CA LYS A 74 -11.62 1.14 -9.85
C LYS A 74 -11.23 1.51 -8.41
N LEU A 75 -10.19 2.33 -8.24
CA LEU A 75 -9.77 2.83 -6.91
C LEU A 75 -10.84 3.69 -6.23
N HIS A 76 -11.76 4.31 -6.98
CA HIS A 76 -12.86 5.11 -6.42
C HIS A 76 -13.89 4.30 -5.61
N LEU A 77 -13.86 2.95 -5.70
CA LEU A 77 -14.78 2.08 -4.97
C LEU A 77 -14.37 1.86 -3.50
N TYR A 78 -13.21 2.38 -3.07
CA TYR A 78 -12.63 2.14 -1.76
C TYR A 78 -12.14 3.45 -1.13
#